data_AF-A0A9E4DA39-F1
#
_entry.id   AF-A0A9E4DA39-F1
#
_cell.length_a   1.000
_cell.length_b   1.000
_cell.length_c   1.000
_cell.angle_alpha   90.00
_cell.angle_beta   90.00
_cell.angle_gamma   90.00
#
_symmetry.space_group_name_H-M   'P 1'
#
loop_
_entity.id
_entity.type
_entity.pdbx_description
1 polymer ?
#
loop_
_entity_poly.entity_id
_entity_poly.type
_entity_poly.pdbx_seq_one_letter_code
_entity_poly.pdbx_strand_id
1 'polypeptide(L)'
;SICVPSTVIIDDGPIAMSLVEQGVGLVYASVPTVAALVEAGKVRCVLEDWCSPGPAFHIYYPSRRQVPVGLRVLIDLIREIRPLGL
;
A
#
# COMPACT_ATOMS: atom_id res chain seq x y z
N SER A 1 -2.61 -12.07 -21.48
CA SER A 1 -2.62 -10.62 -21.22
C SER A 1 -3.47 -9.98 -22.30
N ILE A 2 -4.59 -9.35 -21.94
CA ILE A 2 -5.43 -8.63 -22.90
C ILE A 2 -4.88 -7.21 -22.96
N CYS A 3 -4.50 -6.75 -24.16
CA CYS A 3 -4.00 -5.39 -24.34
C CYS A 3 -5.17 -4.41 -24.20
N VAL A 4 -5.18 -3.62 -23.13
CA VAL A 4 -6.15 -2.54 -22.96
C VAL A 4 -5.59 -1.32 -23.68
N PRO A 5 -6.30 -0.72 -24.65
CA PRO A 5 -5.88 0.54 -25.24
C PRO A 5 -5.82 1.59 -24.12
N SER A 6 -4.61 1.92 -23.70
CA SER A 6 -4.31 2.78 -22.56
C SER A 6 -3.43 3.92 -23.06
N THR A 7 -3.78 5.14 -22.69
CA THR A 7 -3.02 6.33 -23.08
C THR A 7 -1.68 6.39 -22.36
N VAL A 8 -1.62 5.89 -21.12
CA VAL A 8 -0.43 5.92 -20.25
C VAL A 8 -0.40 4.68 -19.36
N ILE A 9 0.75 4.04 -19.24
CA ILE A 9 1.04 2.97 -18.26
C ILE A 9 2.26 3.42 -17.46
N ILE A 10 2.16 3.41 -16.14
CA ILE A 10 3.20 3.87 -15.21
C ILE A 10 3.37 2.83 -14.11
N ASP A 11 4.62 2.55 -13.76
CA ASP A 11 5.02 1.61 -12.69
C ASP A 11 5.70 2.35 -11.50
N ASP A 12 5.61 3.68 -11.50
CA ASP A 12 6.10 4.52 -10.41
C ASP A 12 4.92 4.99 -9.54
N GLY A 13 4.95 4.61 -8.26
CA GLY A 13 3.86 4.88 -7.30
C GLY A 13 3.54 6.39 -7.15
N PRO A 14 4.52 7.24 -6.81
CA PRO A 14 4.30 8.68 -6.67
C PRO A 14 3.69 9.35 -7.91
N ILE A 15 4.20 9.03 -9.11
CA ILE A 15 3.67 9.60 -10.35
C ILE A 15 2.23 9.10 -10.61
N ALA A 16 1.98 7.80 -10.43
CA ALA A 16 0.65 7.22 -10.60
C ALA A 16 -0.38 7.87 -9.67
N MET A 17 -0.02 8.10 -8.40
CA MET A 17 -0.90 8.76 -7.42
C MET A 17 -1.25 10.19 -7.82
N SER A 18 -0.27 10.97 -8.30
CA SER A 18 -0.51 12.35 -8.79
C SER A 18 -1.53 12.38 -9.94
N LEU A 19 -1.45 11.43 -10.87
CA LEU A 19 -2.41 11.33 -11.98
C LEU A 19 -3.82 10.95 -11.51
N VAL A 20 -3.93 10.05 -10.53
CA VAL A 20 -5.22 9.67 -9.96
C VAL A 20 -5.86 10.81 -9.19
N GLU A 21 -5.09 11.59 -8.42
CA GLU A 21 -5.58 12.82 -7.76
C GLU A 21 -6.08 13.86 -8.77
N GLN A 22 -5.54 13.87 -9.99
CA GLN A 22 -6.00 14.74 -11.09
C GLN A 22 -7.16 14.12 -11.91
N GLY A 23 -7.60 12.91 -11.59
CA GLY A 23 -8.68 12.21 -12.30
C GLY A 23 -8.28 11.62 -13.66
N VAL A 24 -6.99 11.42 -13.91
CA VAL A 24 -6.44 11.02 -15.22
C VAL A 24 -6.21 9.50 -15.33
N GLY A 25 -6.60 8.70 -14.33
CA GLY A 25 -6.43 7.24 -14.42
C GLY A 25 -6.94 6.46 -13.21
N LEU A 26 -6.56 5.18 -13.20
CA LEU A 26 -6.79 4.23 -12.12
C LEU A 26 -5.44 3.70 -11.64
N VAL A 27 -5.31 3.46 -10.34
CA VAL A 27 -4.12 2.86 -9.75
C VAL A 27 -4.51 1.68 -8.88
N TYR A 28 -3.71 0.62 -8.92
CA TYR A 28 -3.76 -0.45 -7.95
C TYR A 28 -2.73 -0.15 -6.86
N ALA A 29 -3.20 0.16 -5.64
CA ALA A 29 -2.35 0.58 -4.55
C ALA A 29 -2.74 -0.10 -3.24
N SER A 30 -1.82 -0.15 -2.28
CA SER A 30 -2.12 -0.66 -0.94
C SER A 30 -3.06 0.30 -0.19
N VAL A 31 -4.04 -0.28 0.52
CA VAL A 31 -5.02 0.47 1.33
C VAL A 31 -4.38 1.54 2.23
N PRO A 32 -3.29 1.26 2.98
CA PRO A 32 -2.70 2.26 3.87
C PRO A 32 -2.18 3.50 3.13
N THR A 33 -1.77 3.35 1.87
CA THR A 33 -1.24 4.46 1.06
C THR A 33 -2.35 5.40 0.59
N VAL A 34 -3.54 4.86 0.34
CA VAL A 34 -4.66 5.62 -0.24
C VAL A 34 -5.73 6.00 0.79
N ALA A 35 -5.70 5.41 2.00
CA ALA A 35 -6.70 5.63 3.04
C ALA A 35 -6.95 7.12 3.32
N ALA A 36 -5.89 7.90 3.56
CA ALA A 36 -6.00 9.33 3.83
C ALA A 36 -6.60 10.12 2.65
N LEU A 37 -6.34 9.70 1.41
CA LEU A 37 -6.86 10.36 0.21
C LEU A 37 -8.33 10.03 -0.03
N VAL A 38 -8.74 8.79 0.29
CA VAL A 38 -10.14 8.35 0.25
C VAL A 38 -10.94 9.07 1.32
N GLU A 39 -10.42 9.14 2.56
CA GLU A 39 -11.05 9.90 3.65
C GLU A 39 -11.18 11.39 3.33
N ALA A 40 -10.18 11.97 2.65
CA ALA A 40 -10.22 13.34 2.18
C ALA A 40 -11.14 13.55 0.95
N GLY A 41 -11.74 12.49 0.39
CA GLY A 41 -12.60 12.55 -0.79
C GLY A 41 -11.87 12.91 -2.09
N LYS A 42 -10.54 12.87 -2.11
CA LYS A 42 -9.72 13.15 -3.31
C LYS A 42 -9.75 12.02 -4.31
N VAL A 43 -9.90 10.79 -3.83
CA VAL A 43 -9.97 9.57 -4.63
C VAL A 43 -11.08 8.68 -4.10
N ARG A 44 -11.52 7.72 -4.90
CA ARG A 44 -12.52 6.72 -4.48
C ARG A 44 -12.07 5.32 -4.87
N CYS A 45 -12.38 4.35 -4.03
CA CYS A 45 -12.22 2.94 -4.38
C CYS A 45 -13.23 2.57 -5.49
N VAL A 46 -12.75 1.79 -6.45
CA VAL A 46 -13.55 1.22 -7.55
C VAL A 46 -13.12 -0.22 -7.74
N LEU A 47 -13.98 -1.05 -8.35
CA LEU A 47 -13.71 -2.46 -8.62
C LEU A 47 -13.35 -3.25 -7.35
N GLU A 48 -14.00 -2.96 -6.22
CA GLU A 48 -13.71 -3.58 -4.93
C GLU A 48 -13.88 -5.12 -4.98
N ASP A 49 -14.83 -5.62 -5.77
CA ASP A 49 -15.06 -7.05 -6.01
C ASP A 49 -13.87 -7.77 -6.69
N TRP A 50 -12.99 -7.00 -7.32
CA TRP A 50 -11.80 -7.49 -8.02
C TRP A 50 -10.52 -7.23 -7.22
N CYS A 51 -10.62 -6.61 -6.05
CA CYS A 51 -9.49 -6.36 -5.18
C CYS A 51 -9.08 -7.66 -4.50
N SER A 52 -7.80 -8.02 -4.61
CA SER A 52 -7.25 -9.12 -3.82
C SER A 52 -6.91 -8.58 -2.44
N PRO A 53 -7.47 -9.13 -1.33
CA PRO A 53 -6.94 -8.88 -0.01
C PRO A 53 -5.54 -9.50 0.04
N GLY A 54 -4.54 -8.70 -0.36
CA GLY A 54 -3.16 -9.13 -0.39
C GLY A 54 -2.70 -9.60 0.99
N PRO A 55 -1.61 -10.38 1.06
CA PRO A 55 -1.04 -10.77 2.33
C PRO A 55 -0.69 -9.53 3.16
N ALA A 56 -0.79 -9.67 4.48
CA ALA A 56 -0.38 -8.61 5.40
C ALA A 56 1.12 -8.29 5.23
N PHE A 57 1.51 -7.07 5.60
CA PHE A 57 2.94 -6.73 5.66
C PHE A 57 3.64 -7.54 6.73
N HIS A 58 4.83 -8.07 6.41
CA HIS A 58 5.63 -8.89 7.31
C HIS A 58 6.99 -8.26 7.57
N ILE A 59 7.44 -8.31 8.82
CA ILE A 59 8.82 -7.94 9.19
C ILE A 59 9.71 -9.18 9.03
N TYR A 60 10.62 -9.13 8.06
CA TYR A 60 11.58 -10.22 7.81
C TYR A 60 12.90 -9.97 8.54
N TYR A 61 13.41 -10.98 9.24
CA TYR A 61 14.75 -11.00 9.82
C TYR A 61 15.29 -12.44 9.84
N PRO A 62 16.60 -12.64 9.60
CA PRO A 62 17.16 -13.94 9.25
C PRO A 62 17.20 -14.99 10.38
N SER A 63 17.15 -14.58 11.66
CA SER A 63 17.20 -15.52 12.79
C SER A 63 16.19 -15.16 13.88
N ARG A 64 15.34 -16.15 14.24
CA ARG A 64 14.40 -16.07 15.36
C ARG A 64 15.00 -16.52 16.70
N ARG A 65 16.18 -17.16 16.68
CA ARG A 65 16.81 -17.72 17.89
C ARG A 65 17.53 -16.68 18.75
N GLN A 66 18.18 -15.71 18.12
CA GLN A 66 18.90 -14.64 18.81
C GLN A 66 18.51 -13.30 18.20
N VAL A 67 17.27 -12.87 18.48
CA VAL A 67 16.80 -11.54 18.10
C VAL A 67 17.49 -10.50 19.00
N PRO A 68 18.28 -9.56 18.46
CA PRO A 68 18.90 -8.51 19.26
C PRO A 68 17.85 -7.70 20.02
N VAL A 69 18.17 -7.26 21.24
CA VAL A 69 17.22 -6.52 22.09
C VAL A 69 16.66 -5.29 21.38
N GLY A 70 17.49 -4.52 20.67
CA GLY A 70 17.05 -3.37 19.91
C GLY A 70 16.06 -3.71 18.80
N LEU A 71 16.24 -4.84 18.10
CA LEU A 71 15.29 -5.29 17.07
C LEU A 71 13.96 -5.69 17.70
N ARG A 72 13.98 -6.34 18.86
CA ARG A 72 12.74 -6.66 19.59
C ARG A 72 11.97 -5.41 19.99
N VAL A 73 12.65 -4.42 20.58
CA VAL A 73 12.04 -3.13 20.95
C VAL A 73 11.46 -2.42 19.72
N LEU A 74 12.17 -2.41 18.60
CA LEU A 74 11.67 -1.84 17.35
C LEU A 74 10.41 -2.59 16.84
N ILE A 75 10.42 -3.93 16.86
CA ILE A 75 9.26 -4.73 16.46
C ILE A 75 8.06 -4.43 17.37
N ASP A 76 8.28 -4.34 18.68
CA ASP A 76 7.24 -4.03 19.65
C ASP A 76 6.67 -2.62 19.41
N LEU A 77 7.53 -1.63 19.15
CA LEU A 77 7.11 -0.27 18.78
C LEU A 77 6.28 -0.25 17.49
N ILE A 78 6.72 -0.95 16.44
CA ILE A 78 5.98 -1.01 15.16
C ILE A 78 4.59 -1.64 15.36
N ARG A 79 4.49 -2.66 16.21
CA ARG A 79 3.21 -3.31 16.55
C ARG A 79 2.28 -2.43 17.39
N GLU A 80 2.86 -1.55 18.20
CA GLU A 80 2.12 -0.58 19.00
C GLU A 80 1.56 0.56 18.13
N ILE A 81 2.41 1.20 17.32
CA ILE A 81 2.00 2.38 16.53
C ILE A 81 1.17 2.01 15.29
N ARG A 82 1.22 0.75 14.84
CA ARG A 82 0.49 0.22 13.67
C ARG A 82 0.51 1.17 12.48
N PRO A 83 1.71 1.48 11.93
CA PRO A 83 1.86 2.56 10.96
C PRO A 83 1.16 2.29 9.63
N LEU A 84 0.75 1.05 9.39
CA LEU A 84 0.04 0.60 8.19
C LEU A 84 -1.44 0.31 8.46
N GLY A 85 -1.97 0.62 9.66
CA GLY A 85 -3.35 0.32 10.02
C GLY A 85 -3.69 -1.17 10.09
N LEU A 86 -2.68 -2.04 10.21
CA LEU A 86 -2.80 -3.50 10.34
C LEU A 86 -2.74 -3.96 11.80
#